data_AF-A0A535Y2U7-F1
#
_entry.id   AF-A0A535Y2U7-F1
#
_cell.length_a   1.000
_cell.length_b   1.000
_cell.length_c   1.000
_cell.angle_alpha   90.00
_cell.angle_beta   90.00
_cell.angle_gamma   90.00
#
_symmetry.space_group_name_H-M   'P 1'
#
loop_
_entity.id
_entity.type
_entity.pdbx_description
1 polymer ?
#
loop_
_entity_poly.entity_id
_entity_poly.type
_entity_poly.pdbx_seq_one_letter_code
_entity_poly.pdbx_strand_id
1 'polypeptide(L)'
;MDVFLAFHQTYQPVLGSILLSALVAGLPLYVLFVMLAILRLPAWICALAALLTAAVLGLLVWGMPFGVTLGATTEGMAFGLWPISW
;
A
#
# COMPACT_ATOMS: atom_id res chain seq x y z
N MET A 1 -22.96 -9.36 -15.15
CA MET A 1 -21.68 -8.68 -15.39
C MET A 1 -21.13 -8.35 -14.02
N ASP A 2 -20.35 -9.25 -13.44
CA ASP A 2 -19.76 -9.05 -12.11
C ASP A 2 -18.82 -7.85 -12.18
N VAL A 3 -19.16 -6.80 -11.43
CA VAL A 3 -18.40 -5.56 -11.39
C VAL A 3 -17.10 -5.83 -10.64
N PHE A 4 -16.02 -6.11 -11.37
CA PHE A 4 -14.65 -6.27 -10.86
C PHE A 4 -14.05 -4.97 -10.27
N LEU A 5 -14.85 -3.92 -10.05
CA LEU A 5 -14.41 -2.60 -9.59
C LEU A 5 -14.57 -2.38 -8.08
N ALA A 6 -15.32 -3.22 -7.37
CA ALA A 6 -15.56 -3.04 -5.94
C ALA A 6 -14.73 -4.03 -5.11
N PHE A 7 -13.69 -3.52 -4.45
CA PHE A 7 -12.94 -4.26 -3.45
C PHE A 7 -13.58 -4.09 -2.07
N HIS A 8 -13.80 -5.20 -1.35
CA HIS A 8 -14.28 -5.18 0.03
C HIS A 8 -13.12 -5.42 1.00
N GLN A 9 -12.85 -4.45 1.87
CA GLN A 9 -11.73 -4.53 2.79
C GLN A 9 -11.93 -5.67 3.81
N THR A 10 -10.93 -6.54 3.90
CA THR A 10 -10.86 -7.58 4.93
C THR A 10 -9.88 -7.11 6.01
N TYR A 11 -10.33 -7.09 7.28
CA TYR A 11 -9.53 -6.56 8.39
C TYR A 11 -8.53 -7.56 8.99
N GLN A 12 -8.78 -8.86 8.80
CA GLN A 12 -7.97 -9.93 9.39
C GLN A 12 -7.48 -10.98 8.36
N PRO A 13 -6.91 -10.57 7.20
CA PRO A 13 -6.48 -11.52 6.18
C PRO A 13 -5.26 -12.35 6.60
N VAL A 14 -4.47 -11.87 7.57
CA VAL A 14 -3.27 -12.56 8.04
C VAL A 14 -3.63 -13.47 9.20
N LEU A 15 -3.78 -14.77 8.91
CA LEU A 15 -4.06 -15.84 9.89
C LEU A 15 -5.29 -15.58 10.79
N GLY A 16 -6.24 -14.76 10.35
CA GLY A 16 -7.39 -14.38 11.19
C GLY A 16 -7.03 -13.52 12.40
N SER A 17 -5.86 -12.88 12.43
CA SER A 17 -5.43 -12.03 13.55
C SER A 17 -5.35 -10.57 13.10
N ILE A 18 -6.06 -9.71 13.83
CA ILE A 18 -6.02 -8.26 13.60
C ILE A 18 -4.62 -7.68 13.85
N LEU A 19 -3.92 -8.16 14.88
CA LEU A 19 -2.59 -7.67 15.23
C LEU A 19 -1.58 -8.03 14.15
N LEU A 20 -1.59 -9.28 13.67
CA LEU A 20 -0.69 -9.71 12.59
C LEU A 20 -1.02 -8.97 11.29
N SER A 21 -2.30 -8.80 10.99
CA SER A 21 -2.74 -8.05 9.80
C SER A 21 -2.31 -6.59 9.86
N ALA A 22 -2.36 -5.95 11.03
CA ALA A 22 -1.88 -4.58 11.24
C ALA A 22 -0.36 -4.47 11.06
N LEU A 23 0.42 -5.42 11.60
CA LEU A 23 1.87 -5.46 11.41
C LEU A 23 2.25 -5.63 9.93
N VAL A 24 1.56 -6.52 9.20
CA VAL A 24 1.79 -6.71 7.77
C VAL A 24 1.36 -5.47 6.97
N ALA A 25 0.22 -4.86 7.31
CA ALA A 25 -0.23 -3.61 6.69
C ALA A 25 0.75 -2.45 6.94
N GLY A 26 1.52 -2.48 8.03
CA GLY A 26 2.54 -1.50 8.37
C GLY A 26 3.84 -1.61 7.58
N LEU A 27 4.08 -2.70 6.84
CA LEU A 27 5.32 -2.93 6.09
C LEU A 27 5.75 -1.77 5.18
N PRO A 28 4.87 -1.10 4.41
CA PRO A 28 5.26 0.06 3.60
C PRO A 28 5.91 1.18 4.41
N LEU A 29 5.41 1.42 5.64
CA LEU A 29 5.99 2.42 6.56
C LEU A 29 7.34 1.96 7.09
N TYR A 30 7.47 0.69 7.45
CA TYR A 30 8.75 0.14 7.91
C TYR A 30 9.82 0.23 6.82
N VAL A 31 9.46 -0.12 5.58
CA VAL A 31 10.34 0.02 4.40
C VAL A 31 10.75 1.48 4.22
N LEU A 32 9.79 2.41 4.23
CA LEU A 32 10.05 3.84 4.10
C LEU A 32 11.04 4.34 5.17
N PHE A 33 10.74 4.08 6.45
CA PHE A 33 11.55 4.58 7.57
C PHE A 33 12.92 3.92 7.63
N VAL A 34 13.04 2.62 7.36
CA VAL A 34 14.35 1.96 7.32
C VAL A 34 15.18 2.54 6.18
N MET A 35 14.63 2.66 4.97
CA MET A 35 15.38 3.20 3.83
C MET A 35 15.76 4.67 4.02
N LEU A 36 14.89 5.47 4.61
CA LEU A 36 15.11 6.90 4.80
C LEU A 36 15.98 7.21 6.03
N ALA A 37 15.63 6.67 7.21
CA ALA A 37 16.29 7.01 8.46
C ALA A 37 17.57 6.21 8.71
N ILE A 38 17.61 4.94 8.31
CA ILE A 38 18.75 4.05 8.54
C ILE A 38 19.67 4.03 7.32
N LEU A 39 19.15 3.69 6.15
CA LEU A 39 19.96 3.57 4.92
C LEU A 39 20.27 4.91 4.26
N ARG A 40 19.56 5.98 4.65
CA ARG A 40 19.76 7.36 4.16
C ARG A 40 19.71 7.47 2.63
N LEU A 41 18.80 6.72 2.01
CA LEU A 41 18.59 6.76 0.57
C LEU A 41 17.79 8.01 0.16
N PRO A 42 17.90 8.44 -1.11
CA PRO A 42 17.08 9.53 -1.65
C PRO A 42 15.58 9.30 -1.42
N ALA A 43 14.88 10.33 -0.98
CA ALA A 43 13.46 10.23 -0.60
C ALA A 43 12.56 9.64 -1.69
N TRP A 44 12.83 9.94 -2.97
CA TRP A 44 12.06 9.39 -4.09
C TRP A 44 12.21 7.87 -4.23
N ILE A 45 13.39 7.30 -3.90
CA ILE A 45 13.62 5.85 -3.91
C ILE A 45 12.84 5.19 -2.77
N CYS A 46 12.89 5.78 -1.57
CA CYS A 46 12.17 5.29 -0.41
C CYS A 46 10.65 5.29 -0.66
N ALA A 47 10.12 6.35 -1.28
CA ALA A 47 8.71 6.45 -1.65
C ALA A 47 8.30 5.38 -2.67
N LEU A 48 9.11 5.15 -3.73
CA LEU A 48 8.84 4.10 -4.71
C LEU A 48 8.87 2.70 -4.09
N ALA A 49 9.83 2.42 -3.21
CA ALA A 49 9.92 1.13 -2.53
C ALA A 49 8.73 0.88 -1.58
N ALA A 50 8.30 1.90 -0.84
CA ALA A 50 7.11 1.83 0.00
C ALA A 50 5.84 1.62 -0.83
N LEU A 51 5.71 2.33 -1.96
CA LEU A 51 4.60 2.17 -2.90
C LEU A 51 4.53 0.74 -3.45
N LEU A 52 5.64 0.20 -3.95
CA LEU A 52 5.70 -1.16 -4.47
C LEU A 52 5.37 -2.19 -3.39
N THR A 53 5.85 -1.98 -2.17
CA THR A 53 5.50 -2.82 -1.02
C THR A 53 4.00 -2.83 -0.77
N ALA A 54 3.36 -1.65 -0.75
CA ALA A 54 1.91 -1.53 -0.58
C ALA A 54 1.12 -2.21 -1.70
N ALA A 55 1.54 -2.02 -2.97
CA ALA A 55 0.90 -2.64 -4.13
C ALA A 55 0.98 -4.18 -4.07
N VAL A 56 2.16 -4.73 -3.73
CA VAL A 56 2.37 -6.18 -3.59
C VAL A 56 1.49 -6.75 -2.47
N LEU A 57 1.39 -6.07 -1.32
CA LEU A 57 0.52 -6.53 -0.23
C LEU A 57 -0.96 -6.46 -0.60
N GLY A 58 -1.38 -5.40 -1.29
CA GLY A 58 -2.75 -5.28 -1.80
C GLY A 58 -3.13 -6.47 -2.68
N LEU A 59 -2.26 -6.85 -3.62
CA LEU A 59 -2.48 -7.97 -4.53
C LEU A 59 -2.43 -9.33 -3.83
N LEU A 60 -1.37 -9.58 -3.04
CA LEU A 60 -1.05 -10.92 -2.55
C LEU A 60 -1.66 -11.25 -1.18
N VAL A 61 -1.82 -10.25 -0.30
CA VAL A 61 -2.32 -10.46 1.06
C VAL A 61 -3.79 -10.09 1.17
N TRP A 62 -4.21 -8.97 0.56
CA TRP A 62 -5.61 -8.52 0.59
C TRP A 62 -6.43 -9.01 -0.59
N GLY A 63 -5.83 -9.61 -1.62
CA GLY A 63 -6.54 -10.11 -2.80
C GLY A 63 -7.24 -9.00 -3.58
N MET A 64 -6.72 -7.77 -3.53
CA MET A 64 -7.27 -6.66 -4.30
C MET A 64 -7.21 -6.96 -5.81
N PRO A 65 -8.29 -6.72 -6.58
CA PRO A 65 -8.25 -6.83 -8.02
C PRO A 65 -7.20 -5.88 -8.61
N PHE A 66 -6.43 -6.34 -9.60
CA PHE A 66 -5.33 -5.57 -10.19
C PHE A 66 -5.76 -4.18 -10.69
N GLY A 67 -6.94 -4.06 -11.31
CA GLY A 67 -7.47 -2.78 -11.77
C GLY A 67 -7.72 -1.79 -10.63
N VAL A 68 -8.22 -2.27 -9.48
CA VAL A 68 -8.43 -1.45 -8.27
C VAL A 68 -7.09 -1.04 -7.66
N THR A 69 -6.11 -1.95 -7.60
CA THR A 69 -4.77 -1.65 -7.09
C THR A 69 -4.07 -0.58 -7.94
N LEU A 70 -4.15 -0.68 -9.26
CA LEU A 70 -3.60 0.32 -10.17
C LEU A 70 -4.31 1.67 -10.02
N GLY A 71 -5.64 1.66 -9.96
CA GLY A 71 -6.45 2.86 -9.73
C GLY A 71 -6.06 3.58 -8.44
N ALA A 72 -6.04 2.86 -7.32
CA ALA A 72 -5.63 3.39 -6.02
C ALA A 72 -4.18 3.92 -6.02
N THR A 73 -3.28 3.25 -6.74
CA THR A 73 -1.88 3.69 -6.90
C THR A 73 -1.81 5.04 -7.63
N THR A 74 -2.50 5.17 -8.78
CA THR A 74 -2.51 6.41 -9.56
C THR A 74 -3.23 7.54 -8.83
N GLU A 75 -4.28 7.22 -8.07
CA GLU A 75 -5.00 8.15 -7.22
C GLU A 75 -4.06 8.70 -6.13
N GLY A 76 -3.35 7.82 -5.42
CA GLY A 76 -2.35 8.21 -4.42
C GLY A 76 -1.22 9.06 -5.01
N MET A 77 -0.76 8.77 -6.23
CA MET A 77 0.21 9.62 -6.93
C MET A 77 -0.36 11.01 -7.23
N ALA A 78 -1.60 11.10 -7.71
CA ALA A 78 -2.26 12.37 -8.00
C ALA A 78 -2.41 13.22 -6.74
N PHE A 79 -2.84 12.61 -5.63
CA PHE A 79 -2.91 13.28 -4.32
C PHE A 79 -1.53 13.65 -3.76
N GLY A 80 -0.49 12.86 -4.03
CA GLY A 80 0.88 13.19 -3.64
C GLY A 80 1.42 14.45 -4.32
N LEU A 81 0.91 14.82 -5.50
CA LEU A 81 1.28 16.04 -6.21
C LEU A 81 0.59 17.30 -5.65
N TRP A 82 -0.56 17.14 -4.99
CA TRP A 82 -1.31 18.25 -4.38
C TRP A 82 -1.46 18.06 -2.86
N PRO A 83 -0.52 18.60 -2.05
CA PRO A 83 -0.51 18.40 -0.60
C PRO A 83 -1.70 19.02 0.19
N ILE A 84 -2.71 19.59 -0.48
CA ILE A 84 -3.87 20.28 0.14
C ILE A 84 -5.19 19.98 -0.58
N SER A 85 -5.32 18.83 -1.23
CA SER A 85 -6.61 18.37 -1.75
C SER A 85 -7.07 17.15 -0.96
N TRP A 86 -7.96 17.40 0.00
CA TRP A 86 -8.77 16.42 0.71
C TRP A 86 -10.20 16.51 0.18
#